data_AF-A0A194XKB6-F1
#
_entry.id   AF-A0A194XKB6-F1
#
_cell.length_a   1.000
_cell.length_b   1.000
_cell.length_c   1.000
_cell.angle_alpha   90.00
_cell.angle_beta   90.00
_cell.angle_gamma   90.00
#
_symmetry.space_group_name_H-M   'P 1'
#
loop_
_entity.id
_entity.type
_entity.pdbx_description
1 polymer ?
#
loop_
_entity_poly.entity_id
_entity_poly.type
_entity_poly.pdbx_seq_one_letter_code
_entity_poly.pdbx_strand_id
1 'polypeptide(L)'
;MSRQSQYHAYLQEIRVDEACKFLLKDAKFINWRHATDSQQLVILGDIGCGKTVMMAYLIDELRRRNEHQLPQPKICYHYCQNDEIGQAICTFSVLLLSLLEQFSGLKRTFFEWYQQAAASGIEPATYFKNPNEWLQKALETLDRPLLLVIDGLDECNRASRNSLLKSLRNLSQKSPRLKILLSSHPQEEIFEQLSGVAKIALGSDAGRDKVIVEKTVERQLFYLSKDVKELVTETLSRLAQGSAIWTKMTVELIEVHGIRGLGPMRVFLGETPQPEQHCLNTNHHELFSFTRPVRVGTDAATVSEGGASENGSFWDEQQEPLREAARLAI
;
A
#
# COMPACT_ATOMS: atom_id res chain seq x y z
N MET A 1 -3.73 10.19 14.07
CA MET A 1 -3.77 9.01 13.19
C MET A 1 -2.67 9.16 12.16
N SER A 2 -1.85 8.14 11.94
CA SER A 2 -0.78 8.20 10.95
C SER A 2 -1.36 8.30 9.52
N ARG A 3 -0.57 8.83 8.58
CA ARG A 3 -0.91 8.89 7.15
C ARG A 3 -1.33 7.52 6.60
N GLN A 4 -0.63 6.47 7.03
CA GLN A 4 -0.88 5.08 6.67
C GLN A 4 -2.25 4.59 7.18
N SER A 5 -2.67 5.00 8.38
CA SER A 5 -4.01 4.69 8.89
C SER A 5 -5.12 5.43 8.17
N GLN A 6 -4.91 6.70 7.80
CA GLN A 6 -5.88 7.47 7.01
C GLN A 6 -6.06 6.86 5.61
N TYR A 7 -4.96 6.50 4.94
CA TYR A 7 -5.03 5.86 3.63
C TYR A 7 -5.70 4.48 3.72
N HIS A 8 -5.41 3.70 4.75
CA HIS A 8 -6.10 2.43 4.98
C HIS A 8 -7.62 2.61 5.18
N ALA A 9 -8.06 3.62 5.94
CA ALA A 9 -9.47 3.92 6.12
C ALA A 9 -10.16 4.30 4.80
N TYR A 10 -9.51 5.11 3.97
CA TYR A 10 -9.98 5.40 2.61
C TYR A 10 -10.15 4.13 1.77
N LEU A 11 -9.16 3.22 1.82
CA LEU A 11 -9.25 1.94 1.12
C LEU A 11 -10.42 1.09 1.61
N GLN A 12 -10.73 1.10 2.91
CA GLN A 12 -11.89 0.40 3.47
C GLN A 12 -13.22 0.94 2.92
N GLU A 13 -13.34 2.24 2.68
CA GLU A 13 -14.55 2.86 2.13
C GLU A 13 -14.80 2.46 0.67
N ILE A 14 -13.75 2.48 -0.16
CA ILE A 14 -13.88 2.18 -1.59
C ILE A 14 -13.90 0.68 -1.90
N ARG A 15 -13.48 -0.17 -0.95
CA ARG A 15 -13.33 -1.61 -1.15
C ARG A 15 -14.66 -2.32 -1.44
N VAL A 16 -14.56 -3.35 -2.27
CA VAL A 16 -15.60 -4.35 -2.50
C VAL A 16 -15.11 -5.69 -1.97
N ASP A 17 -15.50 -6.04 -0.75
CA ASP A 17 -15.01 -7.22 -0.04
C ASP A 17 -15.26 -8.52 -0.80
N GLU A 18 -16.42 -8.64 -1.46
CA GLU A 18 -16.78 -9.80 -2.30
C GLU A 18 -15.72 -10.11 -3.35
N ALA A 19 -15.13 -9.08 -3.96
CA ALA A 19 -14.08 -9.21 -4.98
C ALA A 19 -12.73 -9.67 -4.41
N CYS A 20 -12.55 -9.61 -3.09
CA CYS A 20 -11.30 -9.95 -2.41
C CYS A 20 -11.34 -11.34 -1.72
N LYS A 21 -12.54 -11.89 -1.47
CA LYS A 21 -12.76 -13.13 -0.69
C LYS A 21 -11.99 -14.35 -1.21
N PHE A 22 -11.70 -14.41 -2.51
CA PHE A 22 -10.98 -15.55 -3.12
C PHE A 22 -9.57 -15.71 -2.54
N LEU A 23 -8.89 -14.62 -2.15
CA LEU A 23 -7.54 -14.66 -1.58
C LEU A 23 -7.48 -15.50 -0.30
N LEU A 24 -8.56 -15.50 0.48
CA LEU A 24 -8.64 -16.23 1.74
C LEU A 24 -8.80 -17.73 1.55
N LYS A 25 -9.14 -18.16 0.33
CA LYS A 25 -9.27 -19.56 -0.08
C LYS A 25 -8.05 -20.04 -0.88
N ASP A 26 -7.14 -19.15 -1.24
CA ASP A 26 -5.92 -19.51 -1.96
C ASP A 26 -5.03 -20.37 -1.06
N ALA A 27 -4.61 -21.53 -1.57
CA ALA A 27 -3.79 -22.48 -0.81
C ALA A 27 -2.47 -21.86 -0.34
N LYS A 28 -1.87 -20.96 -1.12
CA LYS A 28 -0.60 -20.29 -0.76
C LYS A 28 -0.81 -19.30 0.37
N PHE A 29 -1.93 -18.58 0.37
CA PHE A 29 -2.29 -17.69 1.48
C PHE A 29 -2.55 -18.47 2.76
N ILE A 30 -3.32 -19.57 2.67
CA ILE A 30 -3.61 -20.45 3.81
C ILE A 30 -2.29 -21.02 4.37
N ASN A 31 -1.44 -21.59 3.52
CA ASN A 31 -0.17 -22.18 3.93
C ASN A 31 0.74 -21.13 4.61
N TRP A 32 0.91 -19.95 4.00
CA TRP A 32 1.68 -18.85 4.58
C TRP A 32 1.14 -18.43 5.95
N ARG A 33 -0.19 -18.29 6.09
CA ARG A 33 -0.82 -17.87 7.34
C ARG A 33 -0.67 -18.91 8.45
N HIS A 34 -0.73 -20.20 8.13
CA HIS A 34 -0.65 -21.28 9.11
C HIS A 34 0.75 -21.83 9.37
N ALA A 35 1.75 -21.39 8.58
CA ALA A 35 3.14 -21.75 8.80
C ALA A 35 3.61 -21.43 10.23
N THR A 36 4.40 -22.33 10.82
CA THR A 36 4.96 -22.18 12.16
C THR A 36 6.29 -21.44 12.17
N ASP A 37 6.96 -21.42 11.02
CA ASP A 37 8.22 -20.74 10.76
C ASP A 37 7.99 -19.41 10.02
N SER A 38 9.08 -18.66 9.86
CA SER A 38 9.06 -17.40 9.14
C SER A 38 8.81 -17.63 7.66
N GLN A 39 7.76 -17.04 7.12
CA GLN A 39 7.36 -17.22 5.73
C GLN A 39 7.04 -15.90 5.04
N GLN A 40 7.34 -15.85 3.74
CA GLN A 40 7.02 -14.73 2.88
C GLN A 40 5.98 -15.14 1.84
N LEU A 41 5.07 -14.24 1.52
CA LEU A 41 4.09 -14.37 0.46
C LEU A 41 4.08 -13.07 -0.35
N VAL A 42 4.06 -13.19 -1.68
CA VAL A 42 3.89 -12.02 -2.56
C VAL A 42 2.62 -12.13 -3.40
N ILE A 43 1.88 -11.03 -3.46
CA ILE A 43 0.75 -10.84 -4.38
C ILE A 43 1.24 -10.00 -5.55
N LEU A 44 1.16 -10.57 -6.75
CA LEU A 44 1.57 -9.94 -7.99
C LEU A 44 0.36 -9.61 -8.83
N GLY A 45 0.39 -8.50 -9.54
CA GLY A 45 -0.68 -8.14 -10.45
C GLY A 45 -0.37 -6.85 -11.20
N ASP A 46 -1.06 -6.62 -12.30
CA ASP A 46 -0.81 -5.46 -13.16
C ASP A 46 -1.31 -4.16 -12.51
N ILE A 47 -0.95 -3.03 -13.10
CA ILE A 47 -1.45 -1.72 -12.66
C ILE A 47 -2.97 -1.72 -12.73
N GLY A 48 -3.62 -1.16 -11.70
CA GLY A 48 -5.07 -0.99 -11.71
C GLY A 48 -5.90 -2.25 -11.41
N CYS A 49 -5.29 -3.42 -11.18
CA CYS A 49 -6.06 -4.64 -10.85
C CYS A 49 -6.58 -4.72 -9.40
N GLY A 50 -6.34 -3.69 -8.59
CA GLY A 50 -6.84 -3.60 -7.22
C GLY A 50 -5.95 -4.21 -6.13
N LYS A 51 -4.66 -4.46 -6.40
CA LYS A 51 -3.66 -4.96 -5.41
C LYS A 51 -3.77 -4.25 -4.06
N THR A 52 -3.64 -2.93 -4.02
CA THR A 52 -3.67 -2.14 -2.79
C THR A 52 -4.96 -2.29 -2.00
N VAL A 53 -6.12 -2.34 -2.68
CA VAL A 53 -7.42 -2.60 -2.06
C VAL A 53 -7.49 -4.01 -1.47
N MET A 54 -6.94 -5.01 -2.17
CA MET A 54 -6.83 -6.37 -1.67
C MET A 54 -5.86 -6.49 -0.49
N MET A 55 -4.77 -5.72 -0.47
CA MET A 55 -3.85 -5.70 0.67
C MET A 55 -4.53 -5.12 1.92
N ALA A 56 -5.30 -4.03 1.77
CA ALA A 56 -6.13 -3.50 2.85
C ALA A 56 -7.16 -4.53 3.37
N TYR A 57 -7.81 -5.26 2.46
CA TYR A 57 -8.71 -6.37 2.81
C TYR A 57 -8.01 -7.43 3.67
N LEU A 58 -6.82 -7.87 3.24
CA LEU A 58 -6.07 -8.89 3.95
C LEU A 58 -5.61 -8.41 5.32
N ILE A 59 -5.21 -7.14 5.46
CA ILE A 59 -4.86 -6.57 6.77
C ILE A 59 -6.03 -6.69 7.76
N ASP A 60 -7.24 -6.29 7.34
CA ASP A 60 -8.43 -6.36 8.20
C ASP A 60 -8.80 -7.80 8.54
N GLU A 61 -8.74 -8.71 7.56
CA GLU A 61 -9.05 -10.10 7.79
C GLU A 61 -8.00 -10.78 8.69
N LEU A 62 -6.73 -10.41 8.55
CA LEU A 62 -5.68 -10.89 9.45
C LEU A 62 -5.90 -10.39 10.87
N ARG A 63 -6.32 -9.13 11.07
CA ARG A 63 -6.72 -8.63 12.40
C ARG A 63 -7.87 -9.44 12.96
N ARG A 64 -8.97 -9.54 12.20
CA ARG A 64 -10.22 -10.20 12.62
C ARG A 64 -9.99 -11.67 12.98
N ARG A 65 -9.29 -12.42 12.12
CA ARG A 65 -9.08 -13.86 12.35
C ARG A 65 -8.06 -14.16 13.45
N ASN A 66 -7.26 -13.19 13.86
CA ASN A 66 -6.27 -13.35 14.92
C ASN A 66 -6.70 -12.69 16.24
N GLU A 67 -7.90 -12.08 16.30
CA GLU A 67 -8.43 -11.37 17.48
C GLU A 67 -8.42 -12.23 18.75
N HIS A 68 -8.74 -13.52 18.62
CA HIS A 68 -8.83 -14.47 19.73
C HIS A 68 -7.58 -15.35 19.88
N GLN A 69 -6.53 -15.10 19.10
CA GLN A 69 -5.29 -15.88 19.17
C GLN A 69 -4.45 -15.45 20.38
N LEU A 70 -3.83 -16.42 21.08
CA LEU A 70 -2.92 -16.16 22.20
C LEU A 70 -1.54 -16.79 21.94
N PRO A 71 -0.44 -16.00 21.97
CA PRO A 71 -0.43 -14.54 22.02
C PRO A 71 -0.95 -13.93 20.70
N GLN A 72 -1.69 -12.81 20.81
CA GLN A 72 -2.24 -12.12 19.65
C GLN A 72 -1.10 -11.59 18.76
N PRO A 73 -1.03 -11.97 17.48
CA PRO A 73 -0.10 -11.41 16.51
C PRO A 73 -0.26 -9.89 16.38
N LYS A 74 0.85 -9.17 16.28
CA LYS A 74 0.83 -7.75 15.88
C LYS A 74 0.94 -7.62 14.37
N ILE A 75 0.38 -6.54 13.82
CA ILE A 75 0.33 -6.31 12.38
C ILE A 75 0.86 -4.92 12.07
N CYS A 76 2.00 -4.84 11.41
CA CYS A 76 2.57 -3.61 10.89
C CYS A 76 2.38 -3.60 9.38
N TYR A 77 1.95 -2.46 8.84
CA TYR A 77 1.75 -2.33 7.41
C TYR A 77 2.29 -1.01 6.89
N HIS A 78 2.68 -1.01 5.62
CA HIS A 78 3.16 0.14 4.89
C HIS A 78 2.67 0.07 3.44
N TYR A 79 2.02 1.14 3.00
CA TYR A 79 1.70 1.38 1.60
C TYR A 79 2.81 2.26 1.03
N CYS A 80 3.60 1.70 0.12
CA CYS A 80 4.57 2.47 -0.65
C CYS A 80 3.82 3.44 -1.56
N GLN A 81 4.09 4.74 -1.44
CA GLN A 81 3.49 5.78 -2.28
C GLN A 81 4.61 6.62 -2.90
N ASN A 82 4.46 6.99 -4.17
CA ASN A 82 5.49 7.73 -4.95
C ASN A 82 5.87 9.10 -4.37
N ASP A 83 5.08 9.67 -3.45
CA ASP A 83 5.36 10.97 -2.84
C ASP A 83 6.15 10.87 -1.52
N GLU A 84 6.30 9.68 -0.96
CA GLU A 84 7.30 9.41 0.07
C GLU A 84 8.59 9.15 -0.67
N ILE A 85 9.48 10.16 -0.73
CA ILE A 85 10.83 10.11 -1.29
C ILE A 85 11.32 8.66 -1.23
N GLY A 86 11.28 7.93 -2.36
CA GLY A 86 11.16 6.47 -2.45
C GLY A 86 12.32 5.65 -1.89
N GLN A 87 12.70 5.94 -0.65
CA GLN A 87 13.90 5.56 0.05
C GLN A 87 13.56 4.46 1.05
N ALA A 88 14.39 3.42 1.09
CA ALA A 88 14.22 2.31 2.02
C ALA A 88 14.17 2.79 3.48
N ILE A 89 14.88 3.89 3.78
CA ILE A 89 14.89 4.51 5.11
C ILE A 89 13.49 4.95 5.52
N CYS A 90 12.68 5.50 4.61
CA CYS A 90 11.29 5.89 4.90
C CYS A 90 10.44 4.66 5.23
N THR A 91 10.50 3.60 4.42
CA THR A 91 9.77 2.35 4.71
C THR A 91 10.17 1.75 6.06
N PHE A 92 11.46 1.62 6.36
CA PHE A 92 11.90 1.10 7.65
C PHE A 92 11.51 1.98 8.82
N SER A 93 11.58 3.30 8.67
CA SER A 93 11.19 4.24 9.73
C SER A 93 9.70 4.18 10.00
N VAL A 94 8.87 4.05 8.96
CA VAL A 94 7.41 3.88 9.12
C VAL A 94 7.07 2.56 9.79
N LEU A 95 7.74 1.46 9.39
CA LEU A 95 7.55 0.16 10.02
C LEU A 95 8.01 0.16 11.49
N LEU A 96 9.14 0.80 11.76
CA LEU A 96 9.68 1.01 13.09
C LEU A 96 8.72 1.81 13.95
N LEU A 97 8.22 2.93 13.45
CA LEU A 97 7.24 3.77 14.13
C LEU A 97 5.98 2.96 14.46
N SER A 98 5.45 2.21 13.48
CA SER A 98 4.30 1.34 13.67
C SER A 98 4.53 0.29 14.76
N LEU A 99 5.76 -0.25 14.87
CA LEU A 99 6.13 -1.18 15.94
C LEU A 99 6.18 -0.48 17.30
N LEU A 100 6.81 0.70 17.39
CA LEU A 100 6.91 1.45 18.64
C LEU A 100 5.55 1.91 19.17
N GLU A 101 4.61 2.23 18.28
CA GLU A 101 3.21 2.52 18.63
C GLU A 101 2.49 1.27 19.17
N GLN A 102 2.74 0.10 18.60
CA GLN A 102 2.08 -1.16 19.00
C GLN A 102 2.70 -1.82 20.23
N PHE A 103 3.95 -1.50 20.54
CA PHE A 103 4.73 -2.09 21.61
C PHE A 103 5.36 -1.00 22.49
N SER A 104 4.62 -0.53 23.50
CA SER A 104 5.11 0.47 24.46
C SER A 104 6.40 0.04 25.16
N GLY A 105 6.58 -1.27 25.41
CA GLY A 105 7.81 -1.82 25.99
C GLY A 105 9.07 -1.64 25.13
N LEU A 106 8.90 -1.46 23.80
CA LEU A 106 10.02 -1.20 22.89
C LEU A 106 10.43 0.28 22.86
N LYS A 107 9.55 1.20 23.26
CA LYS A 107 9.83 2.65 23.22
C LYS A 107 11.07 3.03 24.02
N ARG A 108 11.15 2.59 25.28
CA ARG A 108 12.32 2.86 26.13
C ARG A 108 13.60 2.29 25.53
N THR A 109 13.58 1.04 25.09
CA THR A 109 14.76 0.40 24.49
C THR A 109 15.18 1.04 23.18
N PHE A 110 14.22 1.58 22.42
CA PHE A 110 14.51 2.36 21.22
C PHE A 110 15.15 3.70 21.58
N PHE A 111 14.58 4.41 22.55
CA PHE A 111 15.11 5.69 23.01
C PHE A 111 16.52 5.56 23.60
N GLU A 112 16.77 4.54 24.41
CA GLU A 112 18.11 4.23 24.95
C GLU A 112 19.10 3.93 23.82
N TRP A 113 18.70 3.10 22.84
CA TRP A 113 19.53 2.82 21.67
C TRP A 113 19.82 4.07 20.85
N TYR A 114 18.81 4.93 20.63
CA TYR A 114 18.93 6.20 19.94
C TYR A 114 19.89 7.16 20.66
N GLN A 115 19.81 7.25 21.99
CA GLN A 115 20.72 8.09 22.77
C GLN A 115 22.16 7.58 22.77
N GLN A 116 22.37 6.26 22.88
CA GLN A 116 23.70 5.65 22.79
C GLN A 116 24.35 5.91 21.42
N ALA A 117 23.56 5.84 20.35
CA ALA A 117 24.00 6.21 19.01
C ALA A 117 24.46 7.67 18.96
N ALA A 118 23.63 8.59 19.48
CA ALA A 118 23.93 10.03 19.50
C ALA A 118 25.16 10.38 20.36
N ALA A 119 25.36 9.68 21.48
CA ALA A 119 26.49 9.91 22.39
C ALA A 119 27.83 9.38 21.86
N SER A 120 27.82 8.49 20.86
CA SER A 120 29.04 7.87 20.30
C SER A 120 29.87 8.81 19.41
N GLY A 121 29.49 10.08 19.28
CA GLY A 121 30.18 11.08 18.43
C GLY A 121 30.07 10.81 16.93
N ILE A 122 29.38 9.73 16.55
CA ILE A 122 28.99 9.44 15.18
C ILE A 122 27.74 10.28 14.92
N GLU A 123 27.77 11.12 13.90
CA GLU A 123 26.60 11.88 13.47
C GLU A 123 25.42 10.89 13.34
N PRO A 124 24.27 11.13 14.00
CA PRO A 124 23.20 10.14 14.06
C PRO A 124 22.82 9.61 12.67
N ALA A 125 22.89 10.48 11.65
CA ALA A 125 22.82 10.18 10.21
C ALA A 125 23.67 8.99 9.71
N THR A 126 24.88 8.86 10.24
CA THR A 126 25.85 7.82 9.88
C THR A 126 25.64 6.54 10.69
N TYR A 127 25.08 6.65 11.90
CA TYR A 127 24.72 5.52 12.76
C TYR A 127 23.38 4.89 12.33
N PHE A 128 22.43 5.70 11.85
CA PHE A 128 21.15 5.27 11.27
C PHE A 128 21.28 4.71 9.85
N LYS A 129 22.49 4.39 9.38
CA LYS A 129 22.69 3.64 8.13
C LYS A 129 22.12 2.21 8.20
N ASN A 130 21.72 1.73 9.38
CA ASN A 130 21.15 0.39 9.53
C ASN A 130 20.03 0.31 10.59
N PRO A 131 18.86 0.98 10.41
CA PRO A 131 17.69 0.80 11.29
C PRO A 131 17.25 -0.67 11.41
N ASN A 132 17.66 -1.51 10.46
CA ASN A 132 17.44 -2.95 10.48
C ASN A 132 18.10 -3.64 11.67
N GLU A 133 19.24 -3.16 12.19
CA GLU A 133 19.93 -3.83 13.31
C GLU A 133 19.13 -3.74 14.61
N TRP A 134 18.63 -2.54 14.91
CA TRP A 134 17.76 -2.38 16.06
C TRP A 134 16.44 -3.11 15.83
N LEU A 135 15.83 -2.95 14.65
CA LEU A 135 14.59 -3.63 14.31
C LEU A 135 14.74 -5.15 14.51
N GLN A 136 15.83 -5.74 14.01
CA GLN A 136 16.14 -7.15 14.20
C GLN A 136 16.21 -7.53 15.69
N LYS A 137 16.98 -6.79 16.50
CA LYS A 137 17.06 -7.03 17.95
C LYS A 137 15.69 -6.90 18.63
N ALA A 138 14.90 -5.92 18.20
CA ALA A 138 13.55 -5.73 18.71
C ALA A 138 12.63 -6.90 18.34
N LEU A 139 12.74 -7.44 17.12
CA LEU A 139 11.99 -8.64 16.72
C LEU A 139 12.40 -9.89 17.50
N GLU A 140 13.68 -10.03 17.83
CA GLU A 140 14.19 -11.13 18.67
C GLU A 140 13.64 -11.09 20.10
N THR A 141 13.31 -9.91 20.64
CA THR A 141 12.72 -9.76 21.98
C THR A 141 11.20 -9.89 22.00
N LEU A 142 10.53 -9.98 20.85
CA LEU A 142 9.08 -10.12 20.80
C LEU A 142 8.62 -11.49 21.31
N ASP A 143 7.72 -11.44 22.30
CA ASP A 143 7.09 -12.61 22.88
C ASP A 143 5.96 -13.21 22.02
N ARG A 144 5.70 -12.63 20.84
CA ARG A 144 4.54 -12.93 19.99
C ARG A 144 4.84 -12.85 18.49
N PRO A 145 3.98 -13.42 17.63
CA PRO A 145 4.12 -13.29 16.18
C PRO A 145 3.98 -11.85 15.69
N LEU A 146 4.70 -11.54 14.62
CA LEU A 146 4.60 -10.28 13.89
C LEU A 146 4.22 -10.56 12.44
N LEU A 147 3.18 -9.90 11.95
CA LEU A 147 2.80 -9.86 10.55
C LEU A 147 3.23 -8.50 9.97
N LEU A 148 4.08 -8.54 8.95
CA LEU A 148 4.54 -7.37 8.22
C LEU A 148 3.91 -7.35 6.84
N VAL A 149 3.22 -6.26 6.50
CA VAL A 149 2.51 -6.12 5.23
C VAL A 149 3.04 -4.91 4.46
N ILE A 150 3.64 -5.12 3.29
CA ILE A 150 4.20 -4.04 2.46
C ILE A 150 3.51 -4.08 1.10
N ASP A 151 2.78 -3.03 0.76
CA ASP A 151 2.08 -2.87 -0.51
C ASP A 151 2.85 -1.93 -1.45
N GLY A 152 2.97 -2.29 -2.73
CA GLY A 152 3.55 -1.43 -3.76
C GLY A 152 5.07 -1.44 -3.80
N LEU A 153 5.72 -2.60 -3.65
CA LEU A 153 7.18 -2.70 -3.63
C LEU A 153 7.88 -2.13 -4.89
N ASP A 154 7.18 -2.14 -6.02
CA ASP A 154 7.62 -1.58 -7.30
C ASP A 154 7.61 -0.05 -7.35
N GLU A 155 6.89 0.62 -6.46
CA GLU A 155 6.90 2.08 -6.31
C GLU A 155 8.18 2.57 -5.60
N CYS A 156 8.94 1.66 -4.97
CA CYS A 156 10.25 1.99 -4.43
C CYS A 156 11.31 2.07 -5.53
N ASN A 157 12.22 3.06 -5.43
CA ASN A 157 13.36 3.09 -6.34
C ASN A 157 14.22 1.82 -6.18
N ARG A 158 14.94 1.45 -7.25
CA ARG A 158 15.68 0.17 -7.34
C ARG A 158 16.63 -0.07 -6.16
N ALA A 159 17.42 0.94 -5.78
CA ALA A 159 18.38 0.82 -4.68
C ALA A 159 17.66 0.54 -3.34
N SER A 160 16.56 1.25 -3.10
CA SER A 160 15.76 1.12 -1.90
C SER A 160 15.03 -0.22 -1.83
N ARG A 161 14.41 -0.63 -2.93
CA ARG A 161 13.78 -1.94 -3.07
C ARG A 161 14.75 -3.07 -2.75
N ASN A 162 15.96 -3.02 -3.30
CA ASN A 162 16.98 -4.05 -3.07
C ASN A 162 17.43 -4.08 -1.60
N SER A 163 17.62 -2.91 -0.99
CA SER A 163 17.98 -2.78 0.43
C SER A 163 16.87 -3.33 1.34
N LEU A 164 15.61 -2.99 1.04
CA LEU A 164 14.44 -3.47 1.74
C LEU A 164 14.34 -5.00 1.66
N LEU A 165 14.34 -5.57 0.45
CA LEU A 165 14.26 -7.02 0.25
C LEU A 165 15.39 -7.78 0.96
N LYS A 166 16.63 -7.30 0.87
CA LYS A 166 17.78 -7.89 1.58
C LYS A 166 17.54 -7.91 3.09
N SER A 167 17.05 -6.81 3.63
CA SER A 167 16.81 -6.67 5.07
C SER A 167 15.63 -7.55 5.53
N LEU A 168 14.55 -7.62 4.76
CA LEU A 168 13.41 -8.51 5.04
C LEU A 168 13.83 -9.99 5.06
N ARG A 169 14.71 -10.41 4.15
CA ARG A 169 15.30 -11.77 4.18
C ARG A 169 16.12 -12.00 5.46
N ASN A 170 16.97 -11.06 5.83
CA ASN A 170 17.77 -11.15 7.06
C ASN A 170 16.88 -11.24 8.31
N LEU A 171 15.82 -10.42 8.38
CA LEU A 171 14.85 -10.44 9.47
C LEU A 171 14.13 -11.79 9.53
N SER A 172 13.71 -12.32 8.37
CA SER A 172 13.02 -13.62 8.28
C SER A 172 13.88 -14.77 8.79
N GLN A 173 15.18 -14.77 8.47
CA GLN A 173 16.11 -15.83 8.90
C GLN A 173 16.33 -15.86 10.42
N LYS A 174 16.23 -14.70 11.08
CA LYS A 174 16.54 -14.55 12.51
C LYS A 174 15.29 -14.49 13.40
N SER A 175 14.13 -14.23 12.80
CA SER A 175 12.86 -14.05 13.52
C SER A 175 11.87 -15.13 13.11
N PRO A 176 11.86 -16.31 13.76
CA PRO A 176 11.05 -17.46 13.33
C PRO A 176 9.52 -17.21 13.40
N ARG A 177 9.09 -16.15 14.08
CA ARG A 177 7.69 -15.75 14.25
C ARG A 177 7.25 -14.60 13.32
N LEU A 178 8.13 -14.18 12.40
CA LEU A 178 7.86 -13.13 11.44
C LEU A 178 7.16 -13.70 10.21
N LYS A 179 6.05 -13.11 9.78
CA LYS A 179 5.45 -13.40 8.48
C LYS A 179 5.36 -12.13 7.67
N ILE A 180 5.76 -12.21 6.40
CA ILE A 180 5.83 -11.06 5.53
C ILE A 180 4.87 -11.26 4.35
N LEU A 181 4.00 -10.29 4.12
CA LEU A 181 3.12 -10.21 2.96
C LEU A 181 3.56 -9.00 2.12
N LEU A 182 3.87 -9.25 0.86
CA LEU A 182 4.33 -8.24 -0.09
C LEU A 182 3.29 -8.10 -1.21
N SER A 183 3.18 -6.92 -1.81
CA SER A 183 2.54 -6.74 -3.12
C SER A 183 3.49 -6.07 -4.11
N SER A 184 3.37 -6.42 -5.39
CA SER A 184 4.10 -5.72 -6.43
C SER A 184 3.54 -5.92 -7.84
N HIS A 185 3.93 -5.07 -8.79
CA HIS A 185 3.85 -5.35 -10.21
C HIS A 185 4.76 -6.54 -10.61
N PRO A 186 4.35 -7.41 -11.55
CA PRO A 186 5.23 -8.41 -12.12
C PRO A 186 6.36 -7.73 -12.91
N GLN A 187 7.54 -7.57 -12.31
CA GLN A 187 8.76 -7.10 -12.96
C GLN A 187 9.84 -8.17 -12.82
N GLU A 188 10.63 -8.40 -13.88
CA GLU A 188 11.66 -9.45 -13.91
C GLU A 188 12.64 -9.36 -12.71
N GLU A 189 13.12 -8.15 -12.41
CA GLU A 189 14.02 -7.90 -11.27
C GLU A 189 13.41 -8.30 -9.91
N ILE A 190 12.08 -8.18 -9.78
CA ILE A 190 11.36 -8.54 -8.56
C ILE A 190 11.18 -10.05 -8.49
N PHE A 191 10.92 -10.71 -9.62
CA PHE A 191 10.84 -12.17 -9.68
C PHE A 191 12.14 -12.85 -9.28
N GLU A 192 13.28 -12.36 -9.78
CA GLU A 192 14.60 -12.90 -9.43
C GLU A 192 14.86 -12.79 -7.92
N GLN A 193 14.56 -11.62 -7.34
CA GLN A 193 14.75 -11.39 -5.92
C GLN A 193 13.73 -12.13 -5.04
N LEU A 194 12.55 -12.44 -5.56
CA LEU A 194 11.55 -13.22 -4.83
C LEU A 194 11.57 -14.69 -5.27
N SER A 195 12.67 -15.18 -5.84
CA SER A 195 12.86 -16.60 -6.12
C SER A 195 12.69 -17.43 -4.83
N GLY A 196 11.94 -18.53 -4.92
CA GLY A 196 11.57 -19.36 -3.77
C GLY A 196 10.43 -18.84 -2.87
N VAL A 197 10.05 -17.55 -2.98
CA VAL A 197 8.89 -17.01 -2.26
C VAL A 197 7.57 -17.47 -2.92
N ALA A 198 6.57 -17.83 -2.12
CA ALA A 198 5.24 -18.20 -2.59
C ALA A 198 4.56 -16.98 -3.27
N LYS A 199 3.92 -17.20 -4.43
CA LYS A 199 3.37 -16.12 -5.25
C LYS A 199 1.90 -16.35 -5.59
N ILE A 200 1.05 -15.36 -5.34
CA ILE A 200 -0.33 -15.30 -5.83
C ILE A 200 -0.36 -14.28 -6.96
N ALA A 201 -0.72 -14.70 -8.17
CA ALA A 201 -0.86 -13.80 -9.31
C ALA A 201 -2.33 -13.41 -9.47
N LEU A 202 -2.60 -12.10 -9.49
CA LEU A 202 -3.88 -11.51 -9.79
C LEU A 202 -4.03 -11.43 -11.31
N GLY A 203 -4.74 -12.40 -11.88
CA GLY A 203 -5.18 -12.33 -13.28
C GLY A 203 -6.50 -11.60 -13.42
N SER A 204 -6.94 -11.46 -14.67
CA SER A 204 -8.32 -11.09 -15.02
C SER A 204 -9.29 -12.19 -14.55
N ASP A 205 -10.43 -11.78 -13.99
CA ASP A 205 -11.49 -12.70 -13.55
C ASP A 205 -12.86 -12.04 -13.76
N ALA A 206 -13.66 -12.59 -14.67
CA ALA A 206 -14.93 -11.98 -15.07
C ALA A 206 -15.95 -11.89 -13.92
N GLY A 207 -15.92 -12.85 -12.98
CA GLY A 207 -16.81 -12.83 -11.82
C GLY A 207 -16.48 -11.69 -10.86
N ARG A 208 -15.18 -11.53 -10.57
CA ARG A 208 -14.66 -10.44 -9.75
C ARG A 208 -14.90 -9.08 -10.41
N ASP A 209 -14.63 -8.97 -11.70
CA ASP A 209 -14.83 -7.74 -12.46
C ASP A 209 -16.30 -7.32 -12.43
N LYS A 210 -17.21 -8.27 -12.67
CA LYS A 210 -18.65 -8.01 -12.57
C LYS A 210 -19.06 -7.48 -11.20
N VAL A 211 -18.56 -8.09 -10.12
CA VAL A 211 -18.85 -7.64 -8.75
C VAL A 211 -18.32 -6.23 -8.48
N ILE A 212 -17.13 -5.89 -8.98
CA ILE A 212 -16.55 -4.55 -8.88
C ILE A 212 -17.39 -3.54 -9.65
N VAL A 213 -17.77 -3.87 -10.89
CA VAL A 213 -18.60 -3.03 -11.76
C VAL A 213 -19.96 -2.76 -11.11
N GLU A 214 -20.68 -3.81 -10.71
CA GLU A 214 -22.00 -3.70 -10.06
C GLU A 214 -21.96 -2.77 -8.86
N LYS A 215 -20.98 -2.93 -7.97
CA LYS A 215 -20.84 -2.08 -6.79
C LYS A 215 -20.45 -0.65 -7.14
N THR A 216 -19.58 -0.45 -8.11
CA THR A 216 -19.17 0.90 -8.55
C THR A 216 -20.34 1.65 -9.17
N VAL A 217 -21.08 1.01 -10.08
CA VAL A 217 -22.27 1.58 -10.73
C VAL A 217 -23.37 1.91 -9.72
N GLU A 218 -23.67 0.99 -8.79
CA GLU A 218 -24.70 1.24 -7.76
C GLU A 218 -24.31 2.35 -6.78
N ARG A 219 -23.02 2.53 -6.50
CA ARG A 219 -22.55 3.60 -5.60
C ARG A 219 -22.52 4.97 -6.28
N GLN A 220 -21.96 5.08 -7.47
CA GLN A 220 -21.70 6.37 -8.13
C GLN A 220 -22.84 6.79 -9.06
N LEU A 221 -23.45 5.84 -9.77
CA LEU A 221 -24.51 6.11 -10.75
C LEU A 221 -25.90 5.78 -10.19
N PHE A 222 -26.09 5.88 -8.87
CA PHE A 222 -27.33 5.52 -8.18
C PHE A 222 -28.57 6.27 -8.71
N TYR A 223 -28.36 7.45 -9.29
CA TYR A 223 -29.41 8.33 -9.84
C TYR A 223 -29.87 7.93 -11.26
N LEU A 224 -29.18 7.00 -11.92
CA LEU A 224 -29.56 6.52 -13.26
C LEU A 224 -30.71 5.51 -13.19
N SER A 225 -31.49 5.46 -14.28
CA SER A 225 -32.56 4.45 -14.41
C SER A 225 -32.00 3.03 -14.39
N LYS A 226 -32.83 2.07 -13.98
CA LYS A 226 -32.46 0.64 -13.91
C LYS A 226 -31.88 0.14 -15.23
N ASP A 227 -32.55 0.40 -16.35
CA ASP A 227 -32.13 -0.06 -17.67
C ASP A 227 -30.76 0.49 -18.08
N VAL A 228 -30.45 1.74 -17.71
CA VAL A 228 -29.15 2.36 -17.98
C VAL A 228 -28.07 1.73 -17.11
N LYS A 229 -28.34 1.52 -15.82
CA LYS A 229 -27.39 0.83 -14.93
C LYS A 229 -27.11 -0.60 -15.39
N GLU A 230 -28.14 -1.33 -15.84
CA GLU A 230 -27.98 -2.68 -16.40
C GLU A 230 -27.10 -2.69 -17.65
N LEU A 231 -27.33 -1.77 -18.60
CA LEU A 231 -26.49 -1.62 -19.78
C LEU A 231 -25.03 -1.34 -19.44
N VAL A 232 -24.77 -0.38 -18.53
CA VAL A 232 -23.41 -0.04 -18.09
C VAL A 232 -22.76 -1.24 -17.41
N THR A 233 -23.48 -1.87 -16.49
CA THR A 233 -22.98 -3.04 -15.74
C THR A 233 -22.59 -4.18 -16.66
N GLU A 234 -23.47 -4.57 -17.59
CA GLU A 234 -23.20 -5.64 -18.53
C GLU A 234 -22.01 -5.33 -19.42
N THR A 235 -21.94 -4.10 -19.94
CA THR A 235 -20.89 -3.69 -20.88
C THR A 235 -19.53 -3.62 -20.19
N LEU A 236 -19.44 -2.94 -19.04
CA LEU A 236 -18.17 -2.79 -18.33
C LEU A 236 -17.69 -4.13 -17.76
N SER A 237 -18.59 -5.00 -17.26
CA SER A 237 -18.21 -6.33 -16.76
C SER A 237 -17.51 -7.18 -17.83
N ARG A 238 -17.94 -7.03 -19.09
CA ARG A 238 -17.33 -7.75 -20.23
C ARG A 238 -15.99 -7.14 -20.67
N LEU A 239 -15.81 -5.84 -20.49
CA LEU A 239 -14.66 -5.08 -21.00
C LEU A 239 -13.57 -4.82 -19.96
N ALA A 240 -13.87 -4.98 -18.66
CA ALA A 240 -12.98 -4.62 -17.56
C ALA A 240 -11.62 -5.34 -17.62
N GLN A 241 -11.58 -6.61 -18.06
CA GLN A 241 -10.35 -7.40 -18.24
C GLN A 241 -9.38 -7.32 -17.04
N GLY A 242 -9.91 -7.37 -15.82
CA GLY A 242 -9.14 -7.27 -14.59
C GLY A 242 -8.72 -5.84 -14.19
N SER A 243 -9.09 -4.80 -14.95
CA SER A 243 -8.75 -3.41 -14.67
C SER A 243 -9.85 -2.70 -13.87
N ALA A 244 -9.68 -2.70 -12.56
CA ALA A 244 -10.56 -1.96 -11.64
C ALA A 244 -10.40 -0.43 -11.81
N ILE A 245 -9.19 0.04 -12.15
CA ILE A 245 -8.98 1.48 -12.41
C ILE A 245 -9.73 1.93 -13.66
N TRP A 246 -9.69 1.15 -14.75
CA TRP A 246 -10.44 1.46 -15.96
C TRP A 246 -11.94 1.50 -15.67
N THR A 247 -12.45 0.51 -14.94
CA THR A 247 -13.85 0.46 -14.51
C THR A 247 -14.25 1.74 -13.77
N LYS A 248 -13.45 2.14 -12.78
CA LYS A 248 -13.69 3.35 -11.99
C LYS A 248 -13.66 4.60 -12.87
N MET A 249 -12.65 4.75 -13.72
CA MET A 249 -12.52 5.90 -14.62
C MET A 249 -13.69 6.00 -15.60
N THR A 250 -14.13 4.89 -16.20
CA THR A 250 -15.26 4.91 -17.13
C THR A 250 -16.55 5.33 -16.43
N VAL A 251 -16.78 4.85 -15.20
CA VAL A 251 -17.94 5.26 -14.40
C VAL A 251 -17.86 6.75 -14.00
N GLU A 252 -16.70 7.23 -13.58
CA GLU A 252 -16.48 8.65 -13.26
C GLU A 252 -16.70 9.53 -14.49
N LEU A 253 -16.26 9.11 -15.68
CA LEU A 253 -16.51 9.83 -16.92
C LEU A 253 -18.01 9.89 -17.24
N ILE A 254 -18.76 8.81 -17.02
CA ILE A 254 -20.23 8.81 -17.19
C ILE A 254 -20.88 9.85 -16.26
N GLU A 255 -20.43 9.90 -15.01
CA GLU A 255 -20.92 10.86 -14.00
C GLU A 255 -20.60 12.30 -14.40
N VAL A 256 -19.34 12.59 -14.72
CA VAL A 256 -18.85 13.93 -15.10
C VAL A 256 -19.51 14.45 -16.37
N HIS A 257 -19.71 13.60 -17.38
CA HIS A 257 -20.41 13.97 -18.61
C HIS A 257 -21.94 14.02 -18.44
N GLY A 258 -22.47 13.61 -17.28
CA GLY A 258 -23.89 13.64 -16.99
C GLY A 258 -24.73 12.76 -17.94
N ILE A 259 -24.17 11.64 -18.40
CA ILE A 259 -24.82 10.77 -19.39
C ILE A 259 -25.95 9.99 -18.72
N ARG A 260 -27.20 10.31 -19.08
CA ARG A 260 -28.40 9.72 -18.43
C ARG A 260 -29.26 8.85 -19.33
N GLY A 261 -29.24 9.09 -20.64
CA GLY A 261 -30.11 8.40 -21.60
C GLY A 261 -29.48 7.14 -22.18
N LEU A 262 -30.29 6.11 -22.45
CA LEU A 262 -29.83 4.85 -23.06
C LEU A 262 -29.09 5.06 -24.40
N GLY A 263 -29.60 5.93 -25.27
CA GLY A 263 -28.97 6.21 -26.58
C GLY A 263 -27.55 6.77 -26.44
N PRO A 264 -27.38 7.95 -25.80
CA PRO A 264 -26.06 8.52 -25.52
C PRO A 264 -25.13 7.58 -24.76
N MET A 265 -25.65 6.79 -23.82
CA MET A 265 -24.86 5.80 -23.09
C MET A 265 -24.26 4.72 -23.99
N ARG A 266 -25.05 4.18 -24.93
CA ARG A 266 -24.53 3.18 -25.88
C ARG A 266 -23.42 3.75 -26.77
N VAL A 267 -23.57 5.00 -27.22
CA VAL A 267 -22.55 5.67 -28.03
C VAL A 267 -21.26 5.81 -27.22
N PHE A 268 -21.34 6.38 -26.02
CA PHE A 268 -20.19 6.55 -25.13
C PHE A 268 -19.46 5.22 -24.83
N LEU A 269 -20.20 4.19 -24.45
CA LEU A 269 -19.64 2.87 -24.14
C LEU A 269 -19.03 2.19 -25.38
N GLY A 270 -19.57 2.45 -26.58
CA GLY A 270 -19.04 1.93 -27.85
C GLY A 270 -17.74 2.59 -28.29
N GLU A 271 -17.50 3.84 -27.87
CA GLU A 271 -16.28 4.62 -28.17
C GLU A 271 -15.24 4.54 -27.05
N THR A 272 -15.60 3.99 -25.88
CA THR A 272 -14.69 3.89 -24.73
C THR A 272 -13.52 2.94 -25.06
N PRO A 273 -12.25 3.38 -24.92
CA PRO A 273 -11.10 2.54 -25.23
C PRO A 273 -11.01 1.35 -24.28
N GLN A 274 -10.47 0.23 -24.75
CA GLN A 274 -10.24 -0.93 -23.89
C GLN A 274 -9.11 -0.68 -22.87
N PRO A 275 -9.08 -1.40 -21.73
CA PRO A 275 -8.05 -1.23 -20.70
C PRO A 275 -6.62 -1.28 -21.23
N GLU A 276 -6.30 -2.22 -22.12
CA GLU A 276 -4.97 -2.41 -22.70
C GLU A 276 -4.49 -1.20 -23.53
N GLN A 277 -5.41 -0.47 -24.16
CA GLN A 277 -5.11 0.74 -24.94
C GLN A 277 -4.90 1.97 -24.04
N HIS A 278 -5.51 1.97 -22.85
CA HIS A 278 -5.43 3.07 -21.90
C HIS A 278 -4.16 3.05 -21.04
N CYS A 279 -3.68 1.86 -20.66
CA CYS A 279 -2.46 1.69 -19.85
C CYS A 279 -1.16 2.14 -20.56
N LEU A 280 -1.15 2.22 -21.90
CA LEU A 280 0.01 2.66 -22.68
C LEU A 280 0.14 4.19 -22.80
N ASN A 281 -0.94 4.95 -22.56
CA ASN A 281 -1.02 6.38 -22.88
C ASN A 281 -1.10 7.31 -21.65
N THR A 282 -1.17 6.78 -20.44
CA THR A 282 -1.28 7.61 -19.22
C THR A 282 0.02 7.58 -18.42
N ASN A 283 0.70 8.74 -18.37
CA ASN A 283 1.78 8.94 -17.41
C ASN A 283 1.22 8.76 -15.99
N HIS A 284 1.95 8.03 -15.13
CA HIS A 284 1.60 7.71 -13.74
C HIS A 284 1.02 8.88 -12.92
N HIS A 285 1.35 10.12 -13.26
CA HIS A 285 0.89 11.33 -12.58
C HIS A 285 -0.58 11.72 -12.83
N GLU A 286 -1.15 11.42 -14.00
CA GLU A 286 -2.51 11.88 -14.34
C GLU A 286 -3.59 11.00 -13.71
N LEU A 287 -3.34 9.71 -13.51
CA LEU A 287 -4.29 8.81 -12.87
C LEU A 287 -4.51 9.13 -11.38
N PHE A 288 -3.50 9.68 -10.69
CA PHE A 288 -3.59 10.07 -9.29
C PHE A 288 -4.03 11.53 -9.08
N SER A 289 -3.90 12.41 -10.09
CA SER A 289 -4.34 13.80 -9.97
C SER A 289 -5.87 13.92 -9.88
N PHE A 290 -6.63 13.00 -10.50
CA PHE A 290 -8.09 12.92 -10.40
C PHE A 290 -8.62 12.44 -9.03
N THR A 291 -7.75 11.89 -8.17
CA THR A 291 -8.15 11.38 -6.84
C THR A 291 -7.85 12.35 -5.69
N ARG A 292 -7.32 13.55 -5.95
CA ARG A 292 -7.09 14.54 -4.90
C ARG A 292 -8.39 15.27 -4.53
N PRO A 293 -8.71 15.43 -3.23
CA PRO A 293 -9.77 16.35 -2.84
C PRO A 293 -9.36 17.77 -3.28
N VAL A 294 -10.27 18.45 -3.97
CA VAL A 294 -10.13 19.86 -4.35
C VAL A 294 -9.91 20.68 -3.08
N ARG A 295 -8.71 21.23 -2.90
CA ARG A 295 -8.49 22.28 -1.89
C ARG A 295 -9.24 23.52 -2.35
N VAL A 296 -10.24 23.94 -1.57
CA VAL A 296 -10.84 25.26 -1.71
C VAL A 296 -9.76 26.29 -1.39
N GLY A 297 -9.35 27.03 -2.40
CA GLY A 297 -8.37 28.11 -2.27
C GLY A 297 -8.97 29.29 -1.52
N THR A 298 -8.24 29.80 -0.54
CA THR A 298 -8.35 31.19 -0.10
C THR A 298 -6.97 31.81 -0.28
N ASP A 299 -6.87 32.68 -1.28
CA ASP A 299 -5.73 33.57 -1.49
C ASP A 299 -5.60 34.55 -0.31
N ALA A 300 -4.37 34.83 0.12
CA ALA A 300 -3.84 36.19 0.16
C ALA A 300 -2.37 36.26 0.63
N ALA A 301 -1.62 37.05 -0.15
CA ALA A 301 -0.53 37.96 0.23
C ALA A 301 0.91 37.41 0.42
N THR A 302 1.66 37.63 -0.66
CA THR A 302 3.08 38.01 -0.75
C THR A 302 3.65 38.82 0.43
N VAL A 303 4.81 38.41 0.94
CA VAL A 303 5.89 39.31 1.42
C VAL A 303 7.26 38.71 1.02
N SER A 304 8.15 39.63 0.68
CA SER A 304 9.44 39.57 0.01
C SER A 304 10.62 38.90 0.72
N GLU A 305 11.62 38.61 -0.12
CA GLU A 305 12.98 38.08 0.05
C GLU A 305 13.78 38.54 1.28
N GLY A 306 14.57 37.59 1.80
CA GLY A 306 15.74 37.81 2.66
C GLY A 306 16.49 36.49 2.85
N GLY A 307 17.66 36.34 2.20
CA GLY A 307 18.37 35.06 2.10
C GLY A 307 19.17 34.64 3.34
N ALA A 308 19.52 33.34 3.40
CA ALA A 308 20.83 32.80 3.77
C ALA A 308 20.80 31.26 3.86
N SER A 309 21.83 30.64 3.29
CA SER A 309 22.35 29.28 3.57
C SER A 309 21.39 28.08 3.47
N GLU A 310 21.26 27.51 2.28
CA GLU A 310 20.74 26.14 2.08
C GLU A 310 21.87 25.22 1.60
N ASN A 311 22.55 24.58 2.55
CA ASN A 311 23.30 23.33 2.30
C ASN A 311 23.04 22.29 3.41
N GLY A 312 22.01 22.49 4.25
CA GLY A 312 21.62 21.58 5.34
C GLY A 312 20.36 20.76 5.08
N SER A 313 19.64 20.95 3.97
CA SER A 313 18.22 20.54 3.88
C SER A 313 17.96 19.11 3.44
N PHE A 314 18.79 18.49 2.60
CA PHE A 314 18.40 17.22 1.96
C PHE A 314 18.59 15.98 2.85
N TRP A 315 19.58 15.98 3.74
CA TRP A 315 19.88 14.84 4.62
C TRP A 315 19.12 14.89 5.95
N ASP A 316 18.76 16.08 6.43
CA ASP A 316 17.94 16.27 7.62
C ASP A 316 16.48 15.84 7.37
N GLU A 317 15.90 16.14 6.20
CA GLU A 317 14.53 15.72 5.84
C GLU A 317 14.36 14.20 5.82
N GLN A 318 15.39 13.45 5.39
CA GLN A 318 15.34 11.98 5.32
C GLN A 318 15.33 11.32 6.70
N GLN A 319 15.70 12.05 7.76
CA GLN A 319 15.82 11.53 9.12
C GLN A 319 14.72 12.02 10.05
N GLU A 320 13.89 12.96 9.59
CA GLU A 320 12.73 13.43 10.35
C GLU A 320 11.82 12.28 10.82
N PRO A 321 11.58 11.19 10.04
CA PRO A 321 10.81 10.05 10.54
C PRO A 321 11.43 9.33 11.75
N LEU A 322 12.76 9.22 11.80
CA LEU A 322 13.46 8.58 12.94
C LEU A 322 13.51 9.51 14.15
N ARG A 323 13.68 10.82 13.92
CA ARG A 323 13.61 11.84 14.98
C ARG A 323 12.21 11.89 15.58
N GLU A 324 11.17 11.82 14.75
CA GLU A 324 9.79 11.75 15.20
C GLU A 324 9.52 10.45 15.97
N ALA A 325 10.03 9.31 15.50
CA ALA A 325 9.95 8.05 16.25
C ALA A 325 10.63 8.15 17.62
N ALA A 326 11.78 8.83 17.70
CA ALA A 326 12.47 9.08 18.96
C ALA A 326 11.70 10.02 19.89
N ARG A 327 11.08 11.09 19.35
CA ARG A 327 10.19 11.99 20.10
C ARG A 327 8.98 11.25 20.67
N LEU A 328 8.37 10.36 19.91
CA LEU A 328 7.21 9.55 20.33
C LEU A 328 7.57 8.41 21.32
N ALA A 329 8.87 8.14 21.49
CA ALA A 329 9.38 7.15 22.42
C ALA A 329 9.68 7.72 23.82
N ILE A 330 9.69 9.05 23.98
CA ILE A 330 9.78 9.79 25.27
C ILE A 330 8.41 9.81 25.95
#